data_AF-A0A962B283-F1
#
_entry.id   AF-A0A962B283-F1
#
_cell.length_a   1.000
_cell.length_b   1.000
_cell.length_c   1.000
_cell.angle_alpha   90.00
_cell.angle_beta   90.00
_cell.angle_gamma   90.00
#
_symmetry.space_group_name_H-M   'P 1'
#
loop_
_entity.id
_entity.type
_entity.pdbx_description
1 polymer ?
#
loop_
_entity_poly.entity_id
_entity_poly.type
_entity_poly.pdbx_seq_one_letter_code
_entity_poly.pdbx_strand_id
1 'polypeptide(L)' 'MTTLSQTSDDIVQRLEAAAERIKRVHQATASVIFGQDVVIERTLVTLLSGGHALLIGVPGLAKTSLVEA' A
#
# COMPACT_ATOMS: atom_id res chain seq x y z
N MET A 1 7.44 14.94 -33.53
CA MET A 1 6.08 14.41 -33.22
C MET A 1 6.12 13.07 -32.47
N THR A 2 7.25 12.67 -31.89
CA THR A 2 7.46 11.36 -31.22
C THR A 2 7.54 11.42 -29.69
N THR A 3 7.68 12.60 -29.09
CA THR A 3 7.96 12.74 -27.64
C THR A 3 6.74 12.54 -26.73
N LEU A 4 5.51 12.81 -27.19
CA LEU A 4 4.28 12.65 -26.38
C LEU A 4 3.88 11.18 -26.20
N SER A 5 4.10 10.33 -27.21
CA SER A 5 3.77 8.89 -27.14
C SER A 5 4.71 8.16 -26.17
N GLN A 6 6.02 8.42 -26.29
CA GLN A 6 7.04 7.75 -25.46
C GLN A 6 6.93 8.09 -23.97
N THR A 7 6.47 9.29 -23.63
CA THR A 7 6.25 9.69 -22.23
C THR A 7 5.06 8.92 -21.63
N SER A 8 4.00 8.69 -22.42
CA SER A 8 2.81 7.98 -21.96
C SER A 8 3.10 6.51 -21.65
N ASP A 9 3.88 5.84 -22.50
CA ASP A 9 4.23 4.43 -22.33
C ASP A 9 5.11 4.20 -21.09
N ASP A 10 6.09 5.07 -20.81
CA ASP A 10 6.91 5.02 -19.59
C ASP A 10 6.07 5.17 -18.32
N ILE A 11 5.14 6.14 -18.31
CA ILE A 11 4.28 6.39 -17.15
C ILE A 11 3.41 5.17 -16.84
N VAL A 12 2.81 4.55 -17.87
CA VAL A 12 1.99 3.34 -17.69
C VAL A 12 2.82 2.21 -17.11
N GLN A 13 4.01 1.93 -17.68
CA GLN A 13 4.88 0.87 -17.19
C GLN A 13 5.29 1.07 -15.73
N ARG A 14 5.60 2.31 -15.35
CA ARG A 14 5.97 2.64 -13.96
C ARG A 14 4.79 2.51 -13.00
N LEU A 15 3.59 2.88 -13.44
CA LEU A 15 2.37 2.72 -12.65
C LEU A 15 2.07 1.24 -12.39
N GLU A 16 2.16 0.39 -13.41
CA GLU A 16 1.95 -1.06 -13.28
C GLU A 16 2.98 -1.68 -12.31
N ALA A 17 4.25 -1.30 -12.45
CA ALA A 17 5.30 -1.76 -11.54
C ALA A 17 5.06 -1.32 -10.08
N ALA A 18 4.56 -0.10 -9.88
CA ALA A 18 4.19 0.41 -8.57
C ALA A 18 2.98 -0.34 -7.99
N ALA A 19 1.93 -0.54 -8.79
CA ALA A 19 0.72 -1.27 -8.39
C ALA A 19 1.05 -2.70 -7.95
N GLU A 20 1.88 -3.41 -8.71
CA GLU A 20 2.29 -4.77 -8.37
C GLU A 20 3.16 -4.81 -7.11
N ARG A 21 4.01 -3.80 -6.89
CA ARG A 21 4.79 -3.68 -5.64
C ARG A 21 3.89 -3.42 -4.44
N ILE A 22 2.89 -2.54 -4.55
CA ILE A 22 1.92 -2.26 -3.49
C ILE A 22 1.11 -3.52 -3.16
N LYS A 23 0.67 -4.26 -4.19
CA LYS A 23 -0.04 -5.53 -4.03
C LYS A 23 0.79 -6.56 -3.26
N ARG A 24 2.08 -6.70 -3.58
CA ARG A 24 2.98 -7.61 -2.84
C ARG A 24 3.11 -7.22 -1.37
N VAL A 25 3.24 -5.92 -1.08
CA VAL A 25 3.29 -5.43 0.31
C VAL A 25 1.98 -5.75 1.03
N HIS A 26 0.83 -5.44 0.43
CA HIS A 26 -0.48 -5.77 1.00
C HIS A 26 -0.60 -7.26 1.32
N GLN A 27 -0.24 -8.14 0.38
CA GLN A 27 -0.30 -9.60 0.57
C GLN A 27 0.62 -10.08 1.69
N ALA A 28 1.84 -9.55 1.77
CA ALA A 28 2.77 -9.88 2.83
C ALA A 28 2.22 -9.46 4.21
N THR A 29 1.67 -8.25 4.32
CA THR A 29 1.06 -7.76 5.56
C THR A 29 -0.18 -8.56 5.94
N ALA A 30 -1.07 -8.86 4.98
CA ALA A 30 -2.27 -9.66 5.19
C ALA A 30 -1.98 -11.12 5.60
N SER A 31 -0.80 -11.64 5.24
CA SER A 31 -0.36 -12.96 5.70
C SER A 31 -0.06 -13.03 7.21
N VAL A 32 0.25 -11.89 7.83
CA VAL A 32 0.55 -11.78 9.27
C VAL A 32 -0.65 -11.23 10.04
N ILE A 33 -1.42 -10.34 9.44
CA ILE A 33 -2.54 -9.64 10.08
C ILE A 33 -3.86 -10.14 9.51
N PHE A 34 -4.51 -11.04 10.27
CA PHE A 34 -5.74 -11.70 9.83
C PHE A 34 -6.98 -10.82 9.96
N GLY A 35 -7.79 -10.75 8.89
CA GLY A 35 -9.11 -10.13 8.91
C GLY A 35 -9.13 -8.60 8.97
N GLN A 36 -8.00 -7.94 8.66
CA GLN A 36 -7.87 -6.47 8.69
C GLN A 36 -7.50 -5.86 7.34
N ASP A 37 -7.95 -6.44 6.22
CA ASP A 37 -7.59 -5.99 4.86
C ASP A 37 -7.83 -4.48 4.66
N VAL A 38 -8.99 -3.98 5.10
CA VAL A 38 -9.33 -2.54 4.97
C VAL A 38 -8.38 -1.65 5.77
N VAL A 39 -7.91 -2.10 6.94
CA VAL A 39 -6.97 -1.32 7.77
C VAL A 39 -5.59 -1.31 7.12
N ILE A 40 -5.15 -2.44 6.57
CA ILE A 40 -3.90 -2.57 5.83
C ILE A 40 -3.92 -1.64 4.61
N GLU A 41 -4.97 -1.71 3.79
CA GLU A 41 -5.14 -0.87 2.61
C GLU A 41 -5.09 0.63 2.96
N ARG A 42 -5.86 1.06 3.96
CA ARG A 42 -5.86 2.47 4.41
C ARG A 42 -4.50 2.91 4.92
N THR A 43 -3.78 2.05 5.63
CA THR A 43 -2.43 2.34 6.12
C THR A 43 -1.47 2.56 4.96
N LEU A 44 -1.51 1.69 3.94
CA LEU A 44 -0.71 1.85 2.73
C LEU A 44 -1.05 3.15 2.00
N VAL A 45 -2.34 3.48 1.84
CA VAL A 45 -2.78 4.75 1.25
C VAL A 45 -2.24 5.94 2.03
N THR A 46 -2.32 5.91 3.36
CA THR A 46 -1.78 6.98 4.21
C THR A 46 -0.27 7.15 4.04
N LEU A 47 0.51 6.05 4.06
CA LEU A 47 1.96 6.10 3.91
C LEU A 47 2.36 6.64 2.52
N LEU A 48 1.71 6.15 1.46
CA LEU A 48 2.01 6.54 0.08
C LEU A 48 1.62 7.99 -0.23
N SER A 49 0.64 8.54 0.50
CA SER A 49 0.25 9.95 0.40
C SER A 49 1.06 10.89 1.32
N GLY A 50 1.97 10.34 2.15
CA GLY A 50 2.72 11.13 3.14
C GLY A 50 1.87 11.63 4.31
N GLY A 51 0.73 11.00 4.57
CA GLY A 51 -0.17 11.32 5.68
C GLY A 51 0.23 10.64 6.99
N HIS A 52 -0.63 10.80 8.00
CA HIS A 52 -0.49 10.17 9.31
C HIS A 52 -1.77 9.41 9.66
N ALA A 53 -1.63 8.22 10.23
CA ALA A 53 -2.75 7.37 10.66
C ALA A 53 -2.69 7.13 12.18
N LEU A 54 -3.88 7.04 12.80
CA LEU A 54 -4.04 6.64 14.19
C LEU A 54 -4.82 5.32 14.23
N LEU A 55 -4.20 4.26 14.75
CA LEU A 55 -4.81 2.94 14.86
C LEU A 55 -5.55 2.79 16.19
N ILE A 56 -6.89 2.76 16.14
CA ILE A 56 -7.75 2.60 17.32
C ILE A 56 -8.51 1.27 17.23
N GLY A 57 -8.59 0.55 18.34
CA GLY A 57 -9.37 -0.68 18.43
C GLY A 57 -9.06 -1.48 19.69
N VAL A 58 -9.81 -2.55 19.93
CA VAL A 58 -9.64 -3.42 21.10
C VAL A 58 -8.28 -4.15 21.10
N PRO A 59 -7.82 -4.66 22.26
CA PRO A 59 -6.59 -5.46 22.32
C PRO A 59 -6.61 -6.67 21.37
N GLY A 60 -5.45 -7.06 20.84
CA GLY A 60 -5.30 -8.26 20.00
C GLY A 60 -5.51 -8.06 18.49
N LEU A 61 -5.85 -6.86 18.00
CA LEU A 61 -6.06 -6.60 16.56
C LEU A 61 -4.78 -6.26 15.78
N ALA A 62 -3.63 -6.78 16.21
CA ALA A 62 -2.33 -6.59 15.55
C ALA A 62 -1.90 -5.13 15.28
N LYS A 63 -2.44 -4.15 16.03
CA LYS A 63 -2.11 -2.71 15.89
C LYS A 63 -0.61 -2.44 16.03
N THR A 64 0.05 -3.12 16.97
CA THR A 64 1.50 -3.01 17.18
C THR A 64 2.27 -3.63 16.02
N SER A 65 1.88 -4.83 15.59
CA SER A 65 2.50 -5.51 14.43
C SER A 65 2.38 -4.71 13.13
N LEU A 66 1.28 -3.95 12.95
CA LEU A 66 1.09 -3.09 11.78
C LEU A 66 2.05 -1.88 11.73
N VAL A 67 2.58 -1.45 12.89
CA VAL A 67 3.51 -0.32 12.99
C VAL A 67 4.97 -0.77 12.98
N GLU A 68 5.25 -1.99 13.46
CA GLU A 68 6.60 -2.56 13.50
C GLU A 68 7.06 -3.19 12.17
N ALA A 69 6.10 -3.62 11.33
CA ALA A 69 6.36 -4.20 10.00
C ALA A 69 6.78 -3.14 8.96
#